data_AF-A0A6G3WJR6-F1
#
_entry.id   AF-A0A6G3WJR6-F1
#
_cell.length_a   1.000
_cell.length_b   1.000
_cell.length_c   1.000
_cell.angle_alpha   90.00
_cell.angle_beta   90.00
_cell.angle_gamma   90.00
#
_symmetry.space_group_name_H-M   'P 1'
#
loop_
_entity.id
_entity.type
_entity.pdbx_description
1 polymer ?
#
loop_
_entity_poly.entity_id
_entity_poly.type
_entity_poly.pdbx_seq_one_letter_code
_entity_poly.pdbx_strand_id
1 'polypeptide(L)'
;NESRKILEIPELKVSGTCVRVPVFSGHSLQINARFARPIGVERAYELLKDAEGVELSEIPTPLQAAGKDASFVGRIRVDETVEHGL
;
A
#
# COMPACT_ATOMS: atom_id res chain seq x y z
N ASN A 1 -14.50 -7.31 1.82
CA ASN A 1 -15.11 -8.24 0.83
C ASN A 1 -14.47 -8.12 -0.54
N GLU A 2 -14.30 -6.90 -1.05
CA GLU A 2 -13.71 -6.67 -2.39
C GLU A 2 -12.30 -7.23 -2.53
N SER A 3 -11.35 -6.92 -1.63
CA SER A 3 -9.97 -7.41 -1.75
C SER A 3 -9.86 -8.93 -1.74
N ARG A 4 -10.69 -9.64 -0.95
CA ARG A 4 -10.75 -11.11 -0.95
C ARG A 4 -11.15 -11.66 -2.32
N LYS A 5 -12.10 -10.99 -2.99
CA LYS A 5 -12.59 -11.38 -4.31
C LYS A 5 -11.58 -11.03 -5.40
N ILE A 6 -11.05 -9.81 -5.40
CA ILE A 6 -10.11 -9.30 -6.40
C ILE A 6 -8.80 -10.09 -6.38
N LEU A 7 -8.28 -10.41 -5.20
CA LEU A 7 -7.04 -11.15 -5.03
C LEU A 7 -7.23 -12.67 -5.03
N GLU A 8 -8.48 -13.14 -5.05
CA GLU A 8 -8.83 -14.56 -4.95
C GLU A 8 -8.28 -15.23 -3.66
N ILE A 9 -8.31 -14.49 -2.55
CA ILE A 9 -7.89 -14.98 -1.22
C ILE A 9 -9.10 -14.88 -0.27
N PRO A 10 -9.96 -15.90 -0.21
CA PRO A 10 -11.17 -15.87 0.62
C PRO A 10 -10.88 -15.61 2.10
N GLU A 11 -9.79 -16.15 2.61
CA GLU A 11 -9.40 -16.05 4.02
C GLU A 11 -8.57 -14.78 4.34
N LEU A 12 -8.42 -13.84 3.39
CA LEU A 12 -7.65 -12.63 3.61
C LEU A 12 -8.26 -11.82 4.76
N LYS A 13 -7.49 -11.65 5.83
CA LYS A 13 -7.85 -10.81 6.97
C LYS A 13 -7.52 -9.36 6.62
N VAL A 14 -8.54 -8.51 6.65
CA VAL A 14 -8.42 -7.08 6.38
C VAL A 14 -9.22 -6.35 7.44
N SER A 15 -8.60 -5.35 8.05
CA SER A 15 -9.24 -4.35 8.91
C SER A 15 -8.83 -2.98 8.40
N GLY A 16 -9.71 -1.99 8.50
CA GLY A 16 -9.44 -0.65 8.04
C GLY A 16 -10.22 0.39 8.84
N THR A 17 -9.54 1.48 9.18
CA THR A 17 -10.15 2.66 9.80
C THR A 17 -10.24 3.75 8.75
N CYS A 18 -11.46 4.10 8.35
CA CYS A 18 -11.70 5.13 7.35
C CYS A 18 -12.00 6.47 8.00
N VAL A 19 -11.11 7.45 7.80
CA VAL A 19 -11.26 8.81 8.34
C VAL A 19 -11.38 9.81 7.19
N ARG A 20 -12.31 10.76 7.31
CA ARG A 20 -12.42 11.90 6.40
C ARG A 20 -11.50 13.02 6.88
N VAL A 21 -10.63 13.50 6.00
CA VAL A 21 -9.71 14.62 6.26
C VAL A 21 -9.95 15.74 5.24
N PRO A 22 -9.56 17.00 5.54
CA PRO A 22 -9.86 18.16 4.69
C PRO A 22 -8.90 18.24 3.49
N VAL A 23 -8.93 17.23 2.61
CA VAL A 23 -8.24 17.23 1.31
C VAL A 23 -9.27 17.34 0.20
N PHE A 24 -8.98 18.15 -0.82
CA PHE A 24 -9.93 18.40 -1.91
C PHE A 24 -10.19 17.17 -2.77
N SER A 25 -9.13 16.44 -3.13
CA SER A 25 -9.20 15.20 -3.91
C SER A 25 -8.05 14.26 -3.53
N GLY A 26 -8.26 12.96 -3.73
CA GLY A 26 -7.30 11.90 -3.44
C GLY A 26 -7.60 11.13 -2.15
N HIS A 27 -7.08 9.91 -2.10
CA HIS A 27 -7.08 9.06 -0.91
C HIS A 27 -5.65 8.74 -0.50
N SER A 28 -5.37 8.85 0.79
CA SER A 28 -4.11 8.39 1.38
C SER A 28 -4.39 7.14 2.21
N LEU A 29 -3.54 6.13 2.05
CA LEU A 29 -3.63 4.90 2.83
C LEU A 29 -2.31 4.69 3.57
N GLN A 30 -2.40 4.29 4.83
CA GLN A 30 -1.32 3.67 5.55
C GLN A 30 -1.68 2.20 5.72
N ILE A 31 -0.76 1.31 5.34
CA ILE A 31 -0.99 -0.13 5.31
C ILE A 31 0.10 -0.78 6.15
N ASN A 32 -0.30 -1.72 7.00
CA ASN A 32 0.57 -2.76 7.57
C ASN A 32 0.20 -4.05 6.85
N ALA A 33 1.15 -4.66 6.15
CA ALA A 33 0.95 -5.88 5.38
C ALA A 33 1.72 -7.03 6.03
N ARG A 34 1.09 -8.21 6.08
CA ARG A 34 1.75 -9.46 6.48
C ARG A 34 1.76 -10.44 5.33
N PHE A 35 2.88 -11.12 5.14
CA PHE A 35 3.08 -12.04 4.04
C PHE A 35 3.23 -13.49 4.51
N ALA A 36 3.02 -14.44 3.60
CA ALA A 36 3.20 -15.87 3.89
C ALA A 36 4.67 -16.25 4.18
N ARG A 37 5.62 -15.42 3.73
CA ARG A 37 7.07 -15.56 3.89
C ARG A 37 7.70 -14.18 4.01
N PRO A 38 8.90 -14.02 4.60
CA PRO A 38 9.51 -12.71 4.75
C PRO A 38 9.82 -12.08 3.38
N ILE A 39 9.74 -10.76 3.32
CA ILE A 39 10.13 -9.94 2.18
C ILE A 39 11.00 -8.78 2.69
N GLY A 40 12.13 -8.55 2.02
CA GLY A 40 12.99 -7.40 2.32
C GLY A 40 12.41 -6.09 1.78
N VAL A 41 12.78 -4.97 2.39
CA VAL A 41 12.34 -3.64 1.95
C VAL A 41 12.81 -3.34 0.53
N GLU A 42 14.06 -3.66 0.20
CA GLU A 42 14.62 -3.52 -1.14
C GLU A 42 13.81 -4.34 -2.15
N ARG A 43 13.48 -5.59 -1.79
CA ARG A 43 12.68 -6.47 -2.64
C ARG A 43 11.26 -5.95 -2.86
N ALA A 44 10.66 -5.33 -1.84
CA ALA A 44 9.35 -4.70 -1.98
C ALA A 44 9.39 -3.50 -2.94
N TYR A 45 10.42 -2.65 -2.85
CA TYR A 45 10.64 -1.56 -3.80
C TYR A 45 10.86 -2.06 -5.23
N GLU A 46 11.67 -3.11 -5.43
CA GLU A 46 11.88 -3.72 -6.74
C GLU A 46 10.56 -4.18 -7.38
N LEU A 47 9.73 -4.91 -6.63
CA LEU A 47 8.45 -5.42 -7.12
C LEU A 47 7.45 -4.30 -7.45
N LEU A 48 7.40 -3.27 -6.61
CA LEU A 48 6.47 -2.15 -6.80
C LEU A 48 6.90 -1.22 -7.92
N LYS A 49 8.20 -1.09 -8.17
CA LYS A 49 8.73 -0.31 -9.29
C LYS A 49 8.27 -0.84 -10.64
N ASP A 50 8.14 -2.16 -10.76
CA ASP A 50 7.74 -2.84 -11.99
C ASP A 50 6.22 -3.07 -12.09
N ALA A 51 5.46 -2.68 -11.06
CA ALA A 51 4.01 -2.86 -11.02
C ALA A 51 3.30 -1.80 -11.89
N GLU A 52 2.37 -2.24 -12.73
CA GLU A 52 1.58 -1.35 -13.58
C GLU A 52 0.78 -0.33 -12.75
N GLY A 53 0.86 0.94 -13.15
CA GLY A 53 0.16 2.03 -12.48
C GLY A 53 0.74 2.45 -11.13
N VAL A 54 1.91 1.94 -10.73
CA VAL A 54 2.60 2.34 -9.50
C VAL A 54 3.76 3.30 -9.81
N GLU A 55 3.83 4.40 -9.07
CA GLU A 55 4.99 5.29 -9.07
C GLU A 55 5.59 5.38 -7.67
N LEU A 56 6.89 5.14 -7.54
CA LEU A 56 7.59 5.29 -6.26
C LEU A 56 7.79 6.78 -5.91
N SER A 57 7.51 7.15 -4.66
CA SER A 57 7.74 8.48 -4.12
C SER A 57 8.17 8.34 -2.67
N GLU A 58 9.24 9.03 -2.26
CA GLU A 58 9.72 8.97 -0.87
C GLU A 58 8.62 9.35 0.12
N ILE A 59 7.82 10.38 -0.19
CA ILE A 59 6.68 10.83 0.64
C ILE A 59 5.48 11.09 -0.28
N PRO A 60 4.64 10.08 -0.56
CA PRO A 60 3.44 10.25 -1.37
C PRO A 60 2.46 11.24 -0.73
N THR A 61 1.89 12.14 -1.54
CA THR A 61 0.88 13.10 -1.06
C THR A 61 -0.34 13.15 -1.98
N PRO A 62 -1.54 13.46 -1.46
CA PRO A 62 -2.73 13.67 -2.30
C PRO A 62 -2.53 14.74 -3.39
N LEU A 63 -1.78 15.80 -3.08
CA LEU A 63 -1.46 16.86 -4.05
C LEU A 63 -0.62 16.32 -5.21
N GLN A 64 0.33 15.43 -4.95
CA GLN A 64 1.13 14.77 -6.00
C GLN A 64 0.27 13.87 -6.91
N ALA A 65 -0.75 13.22 -6.34
CA ALA A 65 -1.63 12.27 -7.02
C ALA A 65 -2.79 12.92 -7.78
N ALA A 66 -3.16 14.16 -7.44
CA ALA A 66 -4.33 14.81 -8.01
C ALA A 66 -4.25 14.91 -9.55
N GLY A 67 -5.26 14.34 -10.22
CA GLY A 67 -5.36 14.35 -11.70
C GLY A 67 -4.39 13.42 -12.43
N LYS A 68 -3.73 12.49 -11.71
CA LYS A 68 -2.86 11.48 -12.31
C LYS A 68 -3.47 10.08 -12.16
N ASP A 69 -3.18 9.22 -13.12
CA ASP A 69 -3.64 7.82 -13.10
C ASP A 69 -2.81 6.94 -12.16
N ALA A 70 -1.56 7.33 -11.87
CA ALA A 70 -0.65 6.55 -11.06
C ALA A 70 -1.00 6.56 -9.57
N SER A 71 -0.79 5.42 -8.91
CA SER A 71 -0.79 5.27 -7.46
C SER A 71 0.62 5.49 -6.91
N PHE A 72 0.79 6.53 -6.08
CA PHE A 72 2.08 6.84 -5.48
C PHE A 72 2.32 6.02 -4.22
N VAL A 73 3.44 5.29 -4.17
CA VAL A 73 3.79 4.38 -3.06
C VAL A 73 5.16 4.73 -2.49
N GLY A 74 5.29 4.65 -1.17
CA GLY A 74 6.52 4.99 -0.47
C GLY A 74 6.48 4.63 1.01
N ARG A 75 7.53 5.04 1.73
CA ARG A 75 7.65 4.82 3.18
C ARG A 75 7.59 3.35 3.61
N ILE A 76 8.02 2.47 2.71
CA ILE A 76 8.11 1.02 2.93
C ILE A 76 9.22 0.77 3.95
N ARG A 77 8.91 -0.02 4.98
CA ARG A 77 9.83 -0.40 6.05
C ARG A 77 9.37 -1.73 6.64
N VAL A 78 10.18 -2.37 7.48
CA VAL A 78 9.74 -3.57 8.19
C VAL A 78 8.79 -3.18 9.32
N ASP A 79 7.71 -3.94 9.50
CA ASP A 79 6.87 -3.90 10.69
C ASP A 79 7.33 -4.99 11.67
N GLU A 80 8.08 -4.57 12.69
CA GLU A 80 8.64 -5.47 13.71
C GLU A 80 7.59 -6.03 14.68
N THR A 81 6.33 -5.58 14.61
CA THR A 81 5.28 -6.00 15.54
C THR A 81 4.64 -7.33 15.16
N VAL A 82 4.83 -7.81 13.93
CA VAL A 82 4.26 -9.07 13.43
C VAL A 82 5.26 -9.85 12.58
N GLU A 83 5.15 -11.18 12.60
CA GLU A 83 5.96 -12.06 11.77
C GLU A 83 5.72 -11.79 10.28
N HIS A 84 6.78 -11.58 9.50
CA HIS A 84 6.74 -11.23 8.07
C HIS A 84 5.95 -9.95 7.77
N GLY A 85 6.04 -8.95 8.67
CA GLY A 85 5.41 -7.64 8.54
C GLY A 85 6.20 -6.63 7.71
N LEU A 86 5.47 -5.79 6.98
CA LEU A 86 5.94 -4.61 6.23
C LEU A 86 4.97 -3.43 6.45
#